data_AF-A0A970DZA6-F1
#
_entry.id   AF-A0A970DZA6-F1
#
_cell.length_a   1.000
_cell.length_b   1.000
_cell.length_c   1.000
_cell.angle_alpha   90.00
_cell.angle_beta   90.00
_cell.angle_gamma   90.00
#
_symmetry.space_group_name_H-M   'P 1'
#
loop_
_entity.id
_entity.type
_entity.pdbx_description
1 polymer ?
#
loop_
_entity_poly.entity_id
_entity_poly.type
_entity_poly.pdbx_seq_one_letter_code
_entity_poly.pdbx_strand_id
1 'polypeptide(L)' 'MQSYVYRESIPYQNSADLLNTIRDVVSRLRNENPELRHYQLADVGLRRGKTKVNVTLFFTRNVS' A
#
# COMPACT_ATOMS: atom_id res chain seq x y z
N MET A 1 -10.92 -16.64 -2.50
CA MET A 1 -11.01 -15.21 -2.84
C MET A 1 -9.63 -14.76 -3.30
N GLN A 2 -9.52 -14.13 -4.46
CA GLN A 2 -8.23 -13.58 -4.92
C GLN A 2 -7.94 -12.32 -4.09
N SER A 3 -6.68 -12.13 -3.71
CA SER A 3 -6.18 -10.98 -2.94
C SER A 3 -4.84 -10.54 -3.51
N TYR A 4 -4.61 -9.23 -3.58
CA TYR A 4 -3.33 -8.69 -4.03
C TYR A 4 -2.54 -8.15 -2.85
N VAL A 5 -1.22 -8.37 -2.87
CA VAL A 5 -0.30 -7.90 -1.84
C VAL A 5 0.85 -7.18 -2.52
N TYR A 6 1.02 -5.90 -2.20
CA TYR A 6 2.13 -5.09 -2.67
C TYR A 6 3.05 -4.73 -1.52
N ARG A 7 4.35 -4.72 -1.77
CA ARG A 7 5.37 -4.37 -0.77
C ARG A 7 6.22 -3.24 -1.29
N GLU A 8 6.46 -2.25 -0.44
CA GLU A 8 7.32 -1.11 -0.78
C GLU A 8 8.24 -0.76 0.39
N SER A 9 9.44 -0.28 0.08
CA SER A 9 10.42 0.15 1.07
C SER A 9 10.59 1.67 1.04
N ILE A 10 10.06 2.36 2.03
CA ILE A 10 10.09 3.83 2.11
C ILE A 10 11.21 4.25 3.06
N PRO A 11 12.10 5.19 2.69
CA PRO A 11 13.08 5.77 3.61
C PRO A 11 12.41 6.34 4.87
N TYR A 12 13.18 6.48 5.95
CA TYR A 12 12.63 7.17 7.11
C TYR A 12 12.35 8.63 6.81
N GLN A 13 11.14 9.03 7.18
CA GLN A 13 10.62 10.38 7.10
C GLN A 13 9.66 10.57 8.28
N ASN A 14 9.22 11.81 8.52
CA ASN A 14 8.22 12.04 9.54
C ASN A 14 6.90 11.30 9.19
N SER A 15 6.04 11.13 10.18
CA SER A 15 4.81 10.34 10.04
C SER A 15 3.84 10.92 9.00
N ALA A 16 3.77 12.24 8.87
CA ALA A 16 2.89 12.90 7.90
C ALA A 16 3.36 12.63 6.47
N ASP A 17 4.66 12.79 6.22
CA ASP A 17 5.25 12.50 4.92
C ASP A 17 5.10 11.02 4.60
N LEU A 18 5.33 10.11 5.56
CA LEU A 18 5.21 8.65 5.34
C LEU A 18 3.79 8.30 4.87
N LEU A 19 2.78 8.88 5.52
CA LEU A 19 1.39 8.65 5.15
C LEU A 19 1.07 9.19 3.76
N ASN A 20 1.60 10.36 3.40
CA ASN A 20 1.44 10.92 2.05
C ASN A 20 2.10 10.02 0.99
N THR A 21 3.33 9.56 1.23
CA THR A 21 4.00 8.62 0.32
C THR A 21 3.22 7.31 0.16
N ILE A 22 2.63 6.77 1.24
CA ILE A 22 1.78 5.57 1.14
C ILE A 22 0.55 5.84 0.25
N ARG A 23 -0.11 7.00 0.39
CA ARG A 23 -1.25 7.40 -0.46
C ARG A 23 -0.86 7.54 -1.93
N ASP A 24 0.31 8.10 -2.20
CA ASP A 24 0.84 8.24 -3.55
C ASP A 24 1.12 6.87 -4.17
N VAL A 25 1.73 5.96 -3.41
CA VAL A 25 1.96 4.56 -3.83
C VAL A 25 0.64 3.86 -4.14
N VAL A 26 -0.37 3.98 -3.29
CA VAL A 26 -1.70 3.37 -3.53
C VAL A 26 -2.33 3.95 -4.80
N SER A 27 -2.25 5.27 -5.00
CA SER A 27 -2.77 5.93 -6.20
C SER A 27 -2.07 5.45 -7.47
N ARG A 28 -0.74 5.37 -7.43
CA ARG A 28 0.08 4.83 -8.53
C ARG A 28 -0.30 3.39 -8.85
N LEU A 29 -0.38 2.52 -7.84
CA LEU A 29 -0.76 1.12 -8.02
C LEU A 29 -2.14 0.96 -8.66
N ARG A 30 -3.14 1.76 -8.24
CA ARG A 30 -4.49 1.75 -8.84
C ARG A 30 -4.50 2.19 -10.30
N ASN A 31 -3.60 3.08 -10.69
CA ASN A 31 -3.47 3.54 -12.07
C ASN A 31 -2.76 2.51 -12.95
N GLU A 32 -1.70 1.88 -12.43
CA GLU A 32 -0.89 0.89 -13.16
C GLU A 32 -1.56 -0.49 -13.26
N ASN A 33 -2.45 -0.84 -12.33
CA ASN A 33 -3.09 -2.15 -12.23
C ASN A 33 -4.62 -2.02 -12.32
N PRO A 34 -5.22 -2.09 -13.52
CA PRO A 34 -6.66 -1.93 -13.72
C PRO A 34 -7.52 -2.91 -12.90
N GLU A 35 -6.99 -4.08 -12.58
CA GLU A 35 -7.61 -5.09 -11.71
C GLU A 35 -7.95 -4.55 -10.31
N LEU A 36 -7.14 -3.63 -9.76
CA LEU A 36 -7.37 -3.04 -8.44
C LEU A 36 -8.58 -2.10 -8.38
N ARG A 37 -9.21 -1.78 -9.53
CA ARG A 37 -10.48 -1.03 -9.55
C ARG A 37 -11.60 -1.78 -8.84
N HIS A 38 -11.55 -3.11 -8.83
CA HIS A 38 -12.53 -3.95 -8.15
C HIS A 38 -12.10 -4.37 -6.75
N TYR A 39 -11.03 -3.76 -6.22
CA TYR A 39 -10.45 -4.09 -4.93
C TYR A 39 -10.35 -2.85 -4.02
N GLN A 40 -10.52 -3.09 -2.74
CA GLN A 40 -10.32 -2.11 -1.68
C GLN A 40 -9.02 -2.41 -0.95
N LEU A 41 -8.37 -1.35 -0.48
CA LEU A 41 -7.24 -1.48 0.44
C LEU A 41 -7.82 -1.93 1.79
N ALA A 42 -7.62 -3.20 2.12
CA ALA A 42 -8.19 -3.84 3.30
C ALA A 42 -7.32 -3.61 4.54
N ASP A 43 -6.01 -3.58 4.36
CA ASP A 43 -5.06 -3.41 5.46
C ASP A 43 -3.72 -2.83 4.97
N VAL A 44 -2.99 -2.21 5.89
CA VAL A 44 -1.66 -1.64 5.68
C VAL A 44 -0.73 -2.11 6.81
N GLY A 45 0.17 -3.03 6.49
CA GLY A 45 1.21 -3.47 7.39
C GLY A 45 2.43 -2.55 7.34
N LEU A 46 2.88 -2.04 8.49
CA LEU A 46 4.10 -1.26 8.62
C LEU A 46 5.12 -2.00 9.47
N ARG A 47 6.32 -2.24 8.93
CA ARG A 47 7.44 -2.83 9.67
C ARG A 47 8.65 -1.93 9.62
N ARG A 48 9.04 -1.44 10.79
CA ARG A 48 10.23 -0.61 10.99
C ARG A 48 11.51 -1.43 10.72
N GLY A 49 12.37 -0.94 9.84
CA GLY A 49 13.68 -1.52 9.51
C GLY A 49 14.85 -0.75 10.14
N LYS A 50 16.08 -0.92 9.66
CA LYS A 50 17.23 -0.13 10.17
C LYS A 50 17.26 1.30 9.65
N THR A 51 16.91 1.51 8.39
CA THR A 51 16.98 2.83 7.71
C THR A 51 15.72 3.15 6.90
N LYS A 52 14.76 2.23 6.88
CA LYS A 52 13.54 2.28 6.05
C LYS A 52 12.36 1.71 6.82
N VAL A 53 11.16 2.07 6.40
CA VAL A 53 9.90 1.41 6.77
C VAL A 53 9.48 0.51 5.61
N ASN A 54 9.27 -0.77 5.90
CA ASN A 54 8.67 -1.70 4.95
C ASN A 54 7.16 -1.59 5.07
N VAL A 55 6.50 -1.25 3.97
CA VAL A 55 5.05 -1.13 3.87
C VAL A 55 4.53 -2.34 3.10
N THR A 56 3.47 -2.96 3.60
CA THR A 56 2.71 -4.01 2.90
C THR A 56 1.28 -3.54 2.75
N LEU A 57 0.78 -3.50 1.51
CA LEU A 57 -0.56 -3.06 1.16
C LEU A 57 -1.38 -4.30 0.75
N PHE A 58 -2.45 -4.56 1.49
CA PHE A 58 -3.33 -5.71 1.25
C PHE A 58 -4.61 -5.25 0.57
N PHE A 59 -4.89 -5.82 -0.59
CA PHE A 59 -6.10 -5.53 -1.35
C PHE A 59 -7.00 -6.76 -1.38
N THR A 60 -8.26 -6.57 -1.01
CA THR A 60 -9.31 -7.59 -1.11
C THR A 60 -10.38 -7.13 -2.10
N ARG A 61 -11.05 -8.09 -2.73
CA ARG A 61 -12.11 -7.78 -3.70
C ARG A 61 -13.23 -7.04 -2.99
N ASN A 62 -13.79 -6.02 -3.63
CA ASN A 62 -15.01 -5.37 -3.16
C ASN A 62 -16.12 -6.42 -3.20
N VAL A 63 -16.61 -6.79 -2.01
CA VAL A 63 -17.83 -7.59 -1.88
C VAL A 63 -18.95 -6.58 -1.71
N SER A 64 -19.72 -6.36 -2.79
CA SER A 64 -20.98 -5.63 -2.72
C SER A 64 -22.05 -6.50 -2.07
#